data_AF-A0A7K2T8G6-F1
#
_entry.id   AF-A0A7K2T8G6-F1
#
_cell.length_a   1.000
_cell.length_b   1.000
_cell.length_c   1.000
_cell.angle_alpha   90.00
_cell.angle_beta   90.00
_cell.angle_gamma   90.00
#
_symmetry.space_group_name_H-M   'P 1'
#
loop_
_entity.id
_entity.type
_entity.pdbx_description
1 polymer ?
#
loop_
_entity_poly.entity_id
_entity_poly.type
_entity_poly.pdbx_seq_one_letter_code
_entity_poly.pdbx_strand_id
1 'polypeptide(L)'
;MSYTGPELDPPQPPRRSPLRRPLTVALAALVPGALLGWGVYAAVGGGDAGTGAGRAGSTAAAPPSGPSPDGPSPDGTGPDGTGPHGEEPDGGRDGSGPPSSAPAADPSASAPSAPFGPGGPLRGKVVVIDPGHNPRNAEHTADINRKVDIGTHWKECDTTGTATDAGWPEARFTLDLAHRLRDLLEAQGATVRLTQDGDRPFGPCVDERARIGNEAHADAAISLHADGSGTGNRGFHVILPGAVHDGAADTRAIVGPSAELGQRVAGRFVAATGTAPSNYLGDGTGLVTRQDLGGLNLSTVPKVFIECGNMRDSKDAALLTSGAWRQKAARGISEGIVSFLRG
;
A
#
# COMPACT_ATOMS: atom_id res chain seq x y z
N MET A 1 -72.22 51.12 -20.05
CA MET A 1 -71.61 50.14 -20.97
C MET A 1 -70.14 50.45 -21.06
N SER A 2 -69.26 49.53 -20.65
CA SER A 2 -67.82 49.57 -20.93
C SER A 2 -67.37 48.14 -21.19
N TYR A 3 -66.59 47.94 -22.25
CA TYR A 3 -66.27 46.63 -22.83
C TYR A 3 -64.98 46.08 -22.21
N THR A 4 -64.94 44.80 -21.85
CA THR A 4 -63.71 44.10 -21.48
C THR A 4 -63.01 43.55 -22.72
N GLY A 5 -61.73 43.90 -22.91
CA GLY A 5 -60.84 43.26 -23.89
C GLY A 5 -60.06 42.10 -23.25
N PRO A 6 -59.61 41.10 -24.02
CA PRO A 6 -58.87 39.96 -23.50
C PRO A 6 -57.39 40.30 -23.20
N GLU A 7 -56.85 39.70 -22.15
CA GLU A 7 -55.42 39.71 -21.85
C GLU A 7 -54.65 38.81 -22.85
N LEU A 8 -53.41 39.19 -23.16
CA LEU A 8 -52.50 38.44 -24.03
C LEU A 8 -51.40 37.79 -23.18
N ASP A 9 -51.22 36.47 -23.34
CA ASP A 9 -50.17 35.72 -22.66
C ASP A 9 -48.74 36.17 -23.07
N PRO A 10 -47.76 36.11 -22.17
CA PRO A 10 -46.37 36.48 -22.45
C PRO A 10 -45.63 35.43 -23.32
N PRO A 11 -44.65 35.84 -24.13
CA PRO A 11 -43.99 34.96 -25.10
C PRO A 11 -43.05 33.93 -24.47
N GLN A 12 -43.13 32.68 -24.94
CA GLN A 12 -42.17 31.62 -24.56
C GLN A 12 -40.81 31.78 -25.26
N PRO A 13 -39.68 31.44 -24.59
CA PRO A 13 -38.35 31.47 -25.19
C PRO A 13 -38.12 30.30 -26.17
N PRO A 14 -37.24 30.47 -27.18
CA PRO A 14 -37.06 29.49 -28.26
C PRO A 14 -36.29 28.24 -27.83
N ARG A 15 -36.77 27.06 -28.28
CA ARG A 15 -36.09 25.77 -28.12
C ARG A 15 -34.80 25.74 -28.94
N ARG A 16 -33.66 25.42 -28.31
CA ARG A 16 -32.38 25.19 -29.02
C ARG A 16 -32.23 23.71 -29.41
N SER A 17 -31.85 23.48 -30.66
CA SER A 17 -31.54 22.15 -31.21
C SER A 17 -30.17 21.63 -30.74
N PRO A 18 -30.00 20.33 -30.44
CA PRO A 18 -28.73 19.77 -30.00
C PRO A 18 -27.89 19.27 -31.18
N LEU A 19 -26.95 20.09 -31.66
CA LEU A 19 -25.90 19.62 -32.58
C LEU A 19 -24.51 20.09 -32.14
N ARG A 20 -23.59 19.13 -32.09
CA ARG A 20 -22.12 19.26 -31.99
C ARG A 20 -21.57 19.86 -30.68
N ARG A 21 -21.28 18.98 -29.72
CA ARG A 21 -20.13 19.16 -28.79
C ARG A 21 -18.90 18.48 -29.41
N PRO A 22 -17.69 19.06 -29.32
CA PRO A 22 -16.47 18.36 -29.73
C PRO A 22 -16.14 17.24 -28.73
N LEU A 23 -15.71 16.10 -29.24
CA LEU A 23 -15.12 15.01 -28.46
C LEU A 23 -13.66 15.35 -28.16
N THR A 24 -13.35 15.69 -26.91
CA THR A 24 -11.96 15.78 -26.45
C THR A 24 -11.45 14.37 -26.13
N VAL A 25 -10.83 13.71 -27.10
CA VAL A 25 -10.18 12.40 -26.87
C VAL A 25 -8.87 12.64 -26.12
N ALA A 26 -8.88 12.36 -24.82
CA ALA A 26 -7.65 12.30 -24.02
C ALA A 26 -6.90 10.99 -24.35
N LEU A 27 -5.96 11.08 -25.29
CA LEU A 27 -4.99 10.00 -25.56
C LEU A 27 -4.04 9.88 -24.37
N ALA A 28 -4.29 8.92 -23.49
CA ALA A 28 -3.29 8.47 -22.52
C ALA A 28 -2.16 7.77 -23.28
N ALA A 29 -1.01 8.45 -23.39
CA ALA A 29 0.17 7.88 -24.03
C ALA A 29 0.75 6.77 -23.14
N LEU A 30 0.53 5.51 -23.51
CA LEU A 30 1.35 4.41 -23.06
C LEU A 30 2.80 4.71 -23.47
N VAL A 31 3.67 4.94 -22.50
CA VAL A 31 5.12 5.03 -22.72
C VAL A 31 5.70 3.64 -22.47
N PRO A 32 6.17 2.91 -23.50
CA PRO A 32 6.99 1.73 -23.30
C PRO A 32 8.35 2.22 -22.80
N GLY A 33 8.62 2.07 -21.50
CA GLY A 33 9.90 2.44 -20.90
C GLY A 33 11.04 1.67 -21.57
N ALA A 34 11.92 2.38 -22.27
CA ALA A 34 12.92 1.78 -23.13
C ALA A 34 14.01 1.02 -22.33
N LEU A 35 14.33 -0.18 -22.80
CA LEU A 35 15.70 -0.69 -22.72
C LEU A 35 16.59 0.19 -23.62
N LEU A 36 17.69 0.70 -23.06
CA LEU A 36 18.96 1.16 -23.67
C LEU A 36 19.46 2.42 -22.96
N GLY A 37 20.58 2.33 -22.24
CA GLY A 37 21.11 3.48 -21.51
C GLY A 37 22.29 3.26 -20.57
N TRP A 38 23.26 2.41 -20.90
CA TRP A 38 24.56 2.46 -20.21
C TRP A 38 25.72 2.17 -21.17
N GLY A 39 26.57 3.16 -21.38
CA GLY A 39 27.77 3.05 -22.21
C GLY A 39 28.27 4.40 -22.69
N VAL A 40 29.52 4.71 -22.35
CA VAL A 40 30.38 5.86 -22.73
C VAL A 40 30.50 6.97 -21.68
N TYR A 41 31.51 6.82 -20.81
CA TYR A 41 32.44 7.91 -20.50
C TYR A 41 33.80 7.37 -20.02
N ALA A 42 34.80 7.34 -20.91
CA ALA A 42 36.24 7.46 -20.60
C ALA A 42 37.09 7.18 -21.85
N ALA A 43 37.44 8.21 -22.62
CA ALA A 43 38.65 8.28 -23.45
C ALA A 43 38.75 9.65 -24.17
N VAL A 44 39.51 10.59 -23.58
CA VAL A 44 40.15 11.67 -24.34
C VAL A 44 41.62 11.67 -23.92
N GLY A 45 42.48 11.21 -24.81
CA GLY A 45 43.92 11.05 -24.59
C GLY A 45 44.52 10.41 -25.84
N GLY A 46 45.27 11.18 -26.61
CA GLY A 46 45.69 10.80 -27.97
C GLY A 46 46.85 9.80 -28.01
N GLY A 47 47.13 9.28 -29.21
CA GLY A 47 48.28 8.42 -29.50
C GLY A 47 48.19 7.85 -30.92
N ASP A 48 49.27 7.99 -31.69
CA ASP A 48 49.32 7.66 -33.12
C ASP A 48 49.38 6.15 -33.44
N ALA A 49 49.20 5.85 -34.73
CA ALA A 49 49.22 4.52 -35.30
C ALA A 49 50.61 3.86 -35.37
N GLY A 50 50.64 2.53 -35.45
CA GLY A 50 51.67 1.84 -36.25
C GLY A 50 52.36 0.61 -35.65
N THR A 51 51.93 -0.58 -36.09
CA THR A 51 52.75 -1.79 -36.33
C THR A 51 53.51 -2.48 -35.17
N GLY A 52 53.42 -3.81 -35.10
CA GLY A 52 54.35 -4.63 -34.31
C GLY A 52 53.82 -6.02 -33.96
N ALA A 53 54.22 -7.05 -34.72
CA ALA A 53 53.96 -8.45 -34.36
C ALA A 53 55.01 -8.95 -33.35
N GLY A 54 54.58 -9.71 -32.33
CA GLY A 54 55.46 -10.29 -31.30
C GLY A 54 54.78 -11.49 -30.63
N ARG A 55 55.57 -12.50 -30.23
CA ARG A 55 55.10 -13.87 -29.95
C ARG A 55 55.56 -14.37 -28.57
N ALA A 56 54.69 -15.15 -27.92
CA ALA A 56 54.93 -16.04 -26.78
C ALA A 56 55.22 -15.42 -25.39
N GLY A 57 54.70 -16.08 -24.35
CA GLY A 57 54.91 -15.73 -22.93
C GLY A 57 53.85 -16.35 -22.03
N SER A 58 54.07 -17.59 -21.56
CA SER A 58 53.21 -18.26 -20.57
C SER A 58 53.63 -17.89 -19.15
N THR A 59 52.67 -17.69 -18.24
CA THR A 59 52.72 -18.17 -16.84
C THR A 59 51.36 -18.03 -16.16
N ALA A 60 50.97 -19.04 -15.38
CA ALA A 60 49.85 -18.97 -14.43
C ALA A 60 50.38 -18.69 -13.02
N ALA A 61 49.62 -17.99 -12.17
CA ALA A 61 49.89 -17.90 -10.73
C ALA A 61 48.67 -17.48 -9.90
N ALA A 62 48.32 -18.31 -8.91
CA ALA A 62 47.56 -18.02 -7.69
C ALA A 62 47.81 -19.19 -6.70
N PRO A 63 47.59 -19.08 -5.38
CA PRO A 63 47.49 -17.91 -4.51
C PRO A 63 48.67 -17.87 -3.50
N PRO A 64 48.54 -17.22 -2.32
CA PRO A 64 48.69 -17.99 -1.07
C PRO A 64 47.73 -17.60 0.07
N SER A 65 47.72 -18.41 1.14
CA SER A 65 46.74 -18.41 2.23
C SER A 65 47.32 -18.10 3.63
N GLY A 66 46.45 -17.65 4.55
CA GLY A 66 46.57 -17.82 6.01
C GLY A 66 47.09 -16.61 6.83
N PRO A 67 47.04 -16.64 8.18
CA PRO A 67 46.36 -17.61 9.08
C PRO A 67 45.46 -16.94 10.16
N SER A 68 44.70 -17.77 10.90
CA SER A 68 44.02 -17.40 12.16
C SER A 68 44.90 -17.71 13.40
N PRO A 69 44.57 -17.14 14.57
CA PRO A 69 44.59 -17.93 15.82
C PRO A 69 43.43 -17.63 16.80
N ASP A 70 43.40 -18.40 17.90
CA ASP A 70 42.29 -18.64 18.83
C ASP A 70 42.02 -17.57 19.93
N GLY A 71 40.98 -17.82 20.78
CA GLY A 71 40.44 -16.94 21.84
C GLY A 71 41.25 -16.86 23.16
N PRO A 72 40.65 -16.76 24.38
CA PRO A 72 39.28 -17.10 24.81
C PRO A 72 38.54 -16.05 25.69
N SER A 73 37.33 -16.40 26.19
CA SER A 73 36.60 -15.70 27.27
C SER A 73 37.17 -15.96 28.67
N PRO A 74 36.71 -15.23 29.70
CA PRO A 74 36.07 -15.94 30.82
C PRO A 74 34.85 -15.23 31.47
N ASP A 75 34.01 -16.03 32.14
CA ASP A 75 32.99 -15.60 33.11
C ASP A 75 33.60 -15.25 34.49
N GLY A 76 32.86 -14.53 35.35
CA GLY A 76 33.25 -14.32 36.75
C GLY A 76 32.18 -13.62 37.62
N THR A 77 31.72 -14.28 38.69
CA THR A 77 30.58 -13.89 39.54
C THR A 77 30.96 -13.46 40.98
N GLY A 78 30.45 -12.31 41.45
CA GLY A 78 30.21 -11.95 42.87
C GLY A 78 31.40 -11.84 43.84
N PRO A 79 31.19 -11.58 45.15
CA PRO A 79 29.93 -11.25 45.86
C PRO A 79 30.03 -10.02 46.83
N ASP A 80 29.08 -9.95 47.78
CA ASP A 80 28.73 -8.88 48.75
C ASP A 80 29.81 -8.28 49.69
N GLY A 81 29.47 -7.11 50.27
CA GLY A 81 30.13 -6.53 51.46
C GLY A 81 29.19 -5.62 52.29
N THR A 82 28.99 -5.94 53.57
CA THR A 82 27.94 -5.37 54.46
C THR A 82 28.46 -4.41 55.56
N GLY A 83 27.96 -3.16 55.58
CA GLY A 83 27.79 -2.25 56.75
C GLY A 83 28.94 -2.00 57.75
N PRO A 84 28.68 -1.39 58.94
CA PRO A 84 27.67 -0.38 59.30
C PRO A 84 28.25 0.80 60.15
N HIS A 85 27.42 1.48 60.97
CA HIS A 85 27.70 2.58 61.95
C HIS A 85 27.79 4.02 61.37
N GLY A 86 27.32 5.08 62.04
CA GLY A 86 26.51 5.17 63.26
C GLY A 86 26.26 6.62 63.76
N GLU A 87 25.04 6.86 64.25
CA GLU A 87 24.57 7.87 65.26
C GLU A 87 24.60 9.41 65.07
N GLU A 88 23.56 10.00 65.68
CA GLU A 88 23.09 11.39 65.91
C GLU A 88 23.85 12.13 67.06
N PRO A 89 23.45 13.29 67.66
CA PRO A 89 22.22 14.13 67.60
C PRO A 89 22.51 15.66 67.37
N ASP A 90 21.73 16.71 67.70
CA ASP A 90 20.46 16.96 68.43
C ASP A 90 19.78 18.27 67.93
N GLY A 91 18.52 18.53 68.31
CA GLY A 91 18.03 19.91 68.53
C GLY A 91 16.61 20.24 68.02
N GLY A 92 15.58 20.10 68.84
CA GLY A 92 14.17 20.42 68.49
C GLY A 92 13.66 21.80 68.92
N ARG A 93 12.38 22.12 68.59
CA ARG A 93 11.45 23.00 69.35
C ARG A 93 10.03 23.03 68.77
N ASP A 94 9.08 23.45 69.62
CA ASP A 94 7.62 23.33 69.46
C ASP A 94 6.94 24.33 68.51
N GLY A 95 5.71 24.02 68.08
CA GLY A 95 4.80 24.98 67.43
C GLY A 95 3.45 24.41 67.00
N SER A 96 2.36 24.79 67.68
CA SER A 96 0.99 24.32 67.40
C SER A 96 0.17 25.31 66.57
N GLY A 97 -0.52 24.86 65.51
CA GLY A 97 -1.48 25.66 64.74
C GLY A 97 -2.15 24.87 63.58
N PRO A 98 -3.45 25.06 63.25
CA PRO A 98 -4.23 24.04 62.52
C PRO A 98 -4.64 24.45 61.08
N PRO A 99 -5.59 23.74 60.43
CA PRO A 99 -5.35 22.75 59.39
C PRO A 99 -5.44 23.32 57.96
N SER A 100 -4.81 22.64 56.99
CA SER A 100 -4.95 22.98 55.55
C SER A 100 -5.42 21.79 54.72
N SER A 101 -6.47 22.04 53.92
CA SER A 101 -6.98 21.34 52.73
C SER A 101 -6.75 19.83 52.56
N ALA A 102 -7.85 19.10 52.35
CA ALA A 102 -7.85 17.71 51.86
C ALA A 102 -7.24 17.59 50.44
N PRO A 103 -6.55 16.48 50.11
CA PRO A 103 -6.22 16.13 48.73
C PRO A 103 -7.45 15.63 47.99
N ALA A 104 -7.65 16.10 46.76
CA ALA A 104 -8.68 15.58 45.86
C ALA A 104 -8.35 14.17 45.38
N ALA A 105 -9.37 13.39 45.04
CA ALA A 105 -9.19 12.04 44.50
C ALA A 105 -8.61 12.06 43.08
N ASP A 106 -7.57 11.25 42.85
CA ASP A 106 -7.01 11.02 41.52
C ASP A 106 -8.05 10.37 40.58
N PRO A 107 -8.21 10.85 39.33
CA PRO A 107 -9.00 10.15 38.34
C PRO A 107 -8.28 8.86 37.91
N SER A 108 -8.89 7.73 38.30
CA SER A 108 -8.45 6.36 38.05
C SER A 108 -7.75 6.15 36.69
N ALA A 109 -6.53 5.61 36.73
CA ALA A 109 -5.82 5.19 35.53
C ALA A 109 -6.62 4.09 34.79
N SER A 110 -6.87 4.30 33.51
CA SER A 110 -7.55 3.31 32.66
C SER A 110 -6.80 1.98 32.66
N ALA A 111 -7.46 0.93 33.13
CA ALA A 111 -6.90 -0.42 33.14
C ALA A 111 -6.56 -0.89 31.72
N PRO A 112 -5.46 -1.66 31.52
CA PRO A 112 -5.14 -2.24 30.22
C PRO A 112 -6.24 -3.22 29.81
N SER A 113 -6.81 -2.99 28.63
CA SER A 113 -7.82 -3.89 28.05
C SER A 113 -7.23 -5.27 27.80
N ALA A 114 -7.92 -6.30 28.29
CA ALA A 114 -7.57 -7.71 28.13
C ALA A 114 -7.42 -8.13 26.65
N PRO A 115 -6.62 -9.16 26.33
CA PRO A 115 -6.40 -9.61 24.96
C PRO A 115 -7.70 -10.06 24.28
N PHE A 116 -7.92 -9.58 23.06
CA PHE A 116 -9.10 -9.90 22.26
C PHE A 116 -9.09 -11.37 21.84
N GLY A 117 -10.00 -12.16 22.42
CA GLY A 117 -10.30 -13.51 21.95
C GLY A 117 -11.15 -13.49 20.65
N PRO A 118 -11.56 -14.67 20.14
CA PRO A 118 -12.23 -14.83 18.83
C PRO A 118 -13.68 -14.27 18.75
N GLY A 119 -14.03 -13.29 19.58
CA GLY A 119 -15.35 -12.63 19.67
C GLY A 119 -15.41 -11.24 19.04
N GLY A 120 -14.40 -10.82 18.26
CA GLY A 120 -14.34 -9.49 17.66
C GLY A 120 -15.48 -9.18 16.65
N PRO A 121 -15.64 -7.91 16.25
CA PRO A 121 -16.77 -7.45 15.44
C PRO A 121 -16.81 -8.01 14.01
N LEU A 122 -15.75 -8.68 13.55
CA LEU A 122 -15.66 -9.38 12.26
C LEU A 122 -15.67 -10.91 12.42
N ARG A 123 -16.07 -11.46 13.58
CA ARG A 123 -16.17 -12.91 13.79
C ARG A 123 -17.00 -13.58 12.70
N GLY A 124 -16.39 -14.53 11.99
CA GLY A 124 -17.02 -15.27 10.89
C GLY A 124 -17.00 -14.57 9.54
N LYS A 125 -16.37 -13.39 9.44
CA LYS A 125 -16.06 -12.72 8.17
C LYS A 125 -14.75 -13.22 7.59
N VAL A 126 -14.68 -13.35 6.27
CA VAL A 126 -13.47 -13.67 5.53
C VAL A 126 -13.00 -12.44 4.75
N VAL A 127 -11.74 -12.05 4.94
CA VAL A 127 -11.11 -10.95 4.20
C VAL A 127 -9.89 -11.45 3.44
N VAL A 128 -9.82 -11.16 2.14
CA VAL A 128 -8.66 -11.49 1.30
C VAL A 128 -7.85 -10.23 1.06
N ILE A 129 -6.57 -10.27 1.41
CA ILE A 129 -5.60 -9.20 1.17
C ILE A 129 -4.66 -9.66 0.06
N ASP A 130 -4.51 -8.84 -0.96
CA ASP A 130 -3.70 -9.12 -2.13
C ASP A 130 -2.50 -8.14 -2.13
N PRO A 131 -1.37 -8.48 -1.47
CA PRO A 131 -0.15 -7.68 -1.58
C PRO A 131 0.35 -7.75 -3.03
N GLY A 132 0.23 -6.61 -3.74
CA GLY A 132 0.57 -6.47 -5.14
C GLY A 132 2.01 -6.87 -5.44
N HIS A 133 2.20 -7.54 -6.58
CA HIS A 133 3.48 -8.07 -7.06
C HIS A 133 4.10 -9.11 -6.11
N ASN A 134 5.36 -9.48 -6.32
CA ASN A 134 6.12 -10.33 -5.40
C ASN A 134 7.58 -9.85 -5.28
N PRO A 135 8.23 -10.07 -4.12
CA PRO A 135 9.60 -9.59 -3.86
C PRO A 135 10.65 -10.02 -4.90
N ARG A 136 10.45 -11.16 -5.57
CA ARG A 136 11.41 -11.77 -6.49
C ARG A 136 10.98 -11.78 -7.96
N ASN A 137 9.86 -11.15 -8.34
CA ASN A 137 9.38 -11.11 -9.74
C ASN A 137 10.46 -10.64 -10.74
N ALA A 138 11.38 -9.74 -10.32
CA ALA A 138 12.50 -9.28 -11.15
C ALA A 138 13.52 -10.37 -11.55
N GLU A 139 13.57 -11.49 -10.82
CA GLU A 139 14.42 -12.66 -11.13
C GLU A 139 13.74 -13.64 -12.11
N HIS A 140 12.40 -13.56 -12.25
CA HIS A 140 11.56 -14.52 -12.97
C HIS A 140 10.76 -13.84 -14.08
N THR A 141 11.42 -12.94 -14.82
CA THR A 141 10.77 -12.10 -15.84
C THR A 141 10.12 -12.92 -16.96
N ALA A 142 10.69 -14.08 -17.32
CA ALA A 142 10.09 -14.98 -18.31
C ALA A 142 8.75 -15.56 -17.83
N ASP A 143 8.63 -15.92 -16.55
CA ASP A 143 7.43 -16.51 -15.98
C ASP A 143 6.30 -15.49 -15.81
N ILE A 144 6.60 -14.29 -15.29
CA ILE A 144 5.58 -13.25 -15.11
C ILE A 144 5.11 -12.62 -16.45
N ASN A 145 5.95 -12.66 -17.49
CA ASN A 145 5.57 -12.21 -18.83
C ASN A 145 4.69 -13.23 -19.60
N ARG A 146 4.52 -14.45 -19.09
CA ARG A 146 3.54 -15.40 -19.66
C ARG A 146 2.15 -14.76 -19.66
N LYS A 147 1.40 -14.99 -20.72
CA LYS A 147 0.03 -14.47 -20.82
C LYS A 147 -0.96 -15.36 -20.07
N VAL A 148 -1.86 -14.73 -19.33
CA VAL A 148 -3.03 -15.31 -18.66
C VAL A 148 -4.29 -14.63 -19.17
N ASP A 149 -5.40 -15.37 -19.22
CA ASP A 149 -6.71 -14.84 -19.58
C ASP A 149 -7.31 -14.10 -18.37
N ILE A 150 -7.77 -12.86 -18.58
CA ILE A 150 -8.43 -12.06 -17.55
C ILE A 150 -9.91 -11.81 -17.83
N GLY A 151 -10.52 -12.74 -18.56
CA GLY A 151 -11.94 -12.77 -18.89
C GLY A 151 -12.28 -11.95 -20.12
N THR A 152 -11.70 -10.75 -20.27
CA THR A 152 -11.94 -9.86 -21.44
C THR A 152 -10.82 -9.88 -22.47
N HIS A 153 -9.59 -10.22 -22.07
CA HIS A 153 -8.42 -10.31 -22.94
C HIS A 153 -7.26 -11.03 -22.21
N TRP A 154 -6.14 -11.22 -22.93
CA TRP A 154 -4.92 -11.80 -22.38
C TRP A 154 -3.94 -10.73 -21.94
N LYS A 155 -3.38 -10.86 -20.73
CA LYS A 155 -2.32 -9.99 -20.21
C LYS A 155 -1.24 -10.78 -19.46
N GLU A 156 -0.14 -10.11 -19.13
CA GLU A 156 0.98 -10.61 -18.33
C GLU A 156 0.46 -11.21 -17.00
N CYS A 157 1.01 -12.36 -16.61
CA CYS A 157 0.75 -13.06 -15.36
C CYS A 157 0.93 -12.13 -14.16
N ASP A 158 2.04 -11.43 -14.05
CA ASP A 158 2.30 -10.39 -13.04
C ASP A 158 3.32 -9.38 -13.60
N THR A 159 3.64 -8.34 -12.83
CA THR A 159 4.76 -7.44 -13.12
C THR A 159 5.67 -7.32 -11.90
N THR A 160 6.81 -6.63 -12.04
CA THR A 160 7.73 -6.37 -10.92
C THR A 160 7.19 -5.38 -9.89
N GLY A 161 6.13 -4.64 -10.23
CA GLY A 161 5.79 -3.36 -9.60
C GLY A 161 6.79 -2.26 -9.92
N THR A 162 6.55 -1.07 -9.36
CA THR A 162 7.46 0.07 -9.40
C THR A 162 8.44 0.06 -8.22
N ALA A 163 9.19 1.14 -8.04
CA ALA A 163 10.06 1.37 -6.89
C ALA A 163 10.19 2.88 -6.63
N THR A 164 10.70 3.26 -5.45
CA THR A 164 11.22 4.62 -5.28
C THR A 164 12.52 4.81 -6.07
N ASP A 165 12.91 6.06 -6.29
CA ASP A 165 14.18 6.38 -6.98
C ASP A 165 15.42 6.00 -6.14
N ALA A 166 15.24 5.74 -4.83
CA ALA A 166 16.24 5.13 -3.95
C ALA A 166 16.26 3.58 -4.03
N GLY A 167 15.53 2.99 -4.98
CA GLY A 167 15.49 1.54 -5.20
C GLY A 167 14.65 0.74 -4.19
N TRP A 168 13.73 1.39 -3.46
CA TRP A 168 12.84 0.68 -2.54
C TRP A 168 11.62 0.10 -3.29
N PRO A 169 11.47 -1.24 -3.43
CA PRO A 169 10.48 -1.81 -4.35
C PRO A 169 9.04 -1.77 -3.83
N GLU A 170 8.08 -1.63 -4.74
CA GLU A 170 6.65 -1.70 -4.43
C GLU A 170 6.27 -3.02 -3.75
N ALA A 171 6.74 -4.17 -4.27
CA ALA A 171 6.47 -5.48 -3.67
C ALA A 171 6.92 -5.62 -2.20
N ARG A 172 7.87 -4.79 -1.74
CA ARG A 172 8.27 -4.72 -0.33
C ARG A 172 7.36 -3.80 0.49
N PHE A 173 6.85 -2.72 -0.11
CA PHE A 173 5.83 -1.86 0.48
C PHE A 173 4.52 -2.63 0.71
N THR A 174 4.03 -3.33 -0.31
CA THR A 174 2.72 -4.01 -0.32
C THR A 174 2.67 -5.17 0.68
N LEU A 175 3.76 -5.96 0.78
CA LEU A 175 3.86 -7.08 1.71
C LEU A 175 3.90 -6.62 3.19
N ASP A 176 4.72 -5.61 3.52
CA ASP A 176 4.74 -5.02 4.88
C ASP A 176 3.37 -4.43 5.26
N LEU A 177 2.70 -3.76 4.32
CA LEU A 177 1.36 -3.22 4.54
C LEU A 177 0.30 -4.33 4.73
N ALA A 178 0.39 -5.43 3.96
CA ALA A 178 -0.50 -6.57 4.07
C ALA A 178 -0.39 -7.28 5.42
N HIS A 179 0.83 -7.46 5.95
CA HIS A 179 1.04 -8.02 7.28
C HIS A 179 0.37 -7.16 8.36
N ARG A 180 0.61 -5.85 8.35
CA ARG A 180 -0.03 -4.93 9.30
C ARG A 180 -1.55 -4.96 9.21
N LEU A 181 -2.10 -5.06 7.99
CA LEU A 181 -3.54 -5.10 7.76
C LEU A 181 -4.15 -6.44 8.21
N ARG A 182 -3.47 -7.57 7.97
CA ARG A 182 -3.84 -8.89 8.49
C ARG A 182 -3.94 -8.84 10.00
N ASP A 183 -2.87 -8.46 10.69
CA ASP A 183 -2.78 -8.50 12.14
C ASP A 183 -3.88 -7.61 12.80
N LEU A 184 -4.21 -6.48 12.18
CA LEU A 184 -5.33 -5.61 12.60
C LEU A 184 -6.71 -6.26 12.41
N LEU A 185 -6.95 -6.90 11.27
CA LEU A 185 -8.24 -7.54 10.95
C LEU A 185 -8.46 -8.84 11.74
N GLU A 186 -7.40 -9.64 11.96
CA GLU A 186 -7.44 -10.82 12.82
C GLU A 186 -7.71 -10.44 14.28
N ALA A 187 -7.15 -9.32 14.77
CA ALA A 187 -7.52 -8.75 16.06
C ALA A 187 -8.98 -8.27 16.15
N GLN A 188 -9.65 -8.02 15.02
CA GLN A 188 -11.11 -7.80 14.96
C GLN A 188 -11.92 -9.11 14.80
N GLY A 189 -11.28 -10.28 14.79
CA GLY A 189 -11.90 -11.60 14.66
C GLY A 189 -12.18 -12.04 13.21
N ALA A 190 -11.67 -11.33 12.20
CA ALA A 190 -11.78 -11.76 10.82
C ALA A 190 -10.88 -12.97 10.54
N THR A 191 -11.33 -13.85 9.64
CA THR A 191 -10.46 -14.85 9.01
C THR A 191 -9.76 -14.19 7.83
N VAL A 192 -8.45 -13.97 7.92
CA VAL A 192 -7.69 -13.35 6.83
C VAL A 192 -7.04 -14.40 5.93
N ARG A 193 -6.94 -14.10 4.64
CA ARG A 193 -6.16 -14.85 3.66
C ARG A 193 -5.30 -13.87 2.86
N LEU A 194 -4.02 -14.19 2.70
CA LEU A 194 -3.13 -13.47 1.78
C LEU A 194 -3.10 -14.21 0.43
N THR A 195 -3.00 -13.48 -0.69
CA THR A 195 -2.77 -14.11 -2.01
C THR A 195 -1.33 -14.63 -2.15
N GLN A 196 -0.38 -14.03 -1.43
CA GLN A 196 1.02 -14.44 -1.30
C GLN A 196 1.63 -13.87 -0.02
N ASP A 197 2.65 -14.55 0.53
CA ASP A 197 3.30 -14.14 1.80
C ASP A 197 4.82 -13.97 1.65
N GLY A 198 5.31 -13.67 0.44
CA GLY A 198 6.73 -13.60 0.10
C GLY A 198 7.44 -14.97 0.00
N ASP A 199 6.67 -16.05 0.04
CA ASP A 199 7.09 -17.45 0.10
C ASP A 199 7.24 -18.14 -1.28
N ARG A 200 6.78 -17.49 -2.35
CA ARG A 200 6.87 -17.96 -3.75
C ARG A 200 8.05 -17.33 -4.50
N PRO A 201 8.65 -18.03 -5.49
CA PRO A 201 9.70 -17.44 -6.34
C PRO A 201 9.15 -16.29 -7.20
N PHE A 202 7.93 -16.41 -7.70
CA PHE A 202 7.18 -15.40 -8.43
C PHE A 202 5.68 -15.72 -8.33
N GLY A 203 4.82 -14.75 -8.66
CA GLY A 203 3.37 -14.92 -8.66
C GLY A 203 2.78 -15.19 -7.26
N PRO A 204 1.46 -15.35 -7.11
CA PRO A 204 0.46 -15.75 -8.10
C PRO A 204 0.27 -14.77 -9.26
N CYS A 205 -0.14 -15.32 -10.40
CA CYS A 205 -0.61 -14.52 -11.53
C CYS A 205 -1.93 -13.77 -11.16
N VAL A 206 -2.27 -12.70 -11.87
CA VAL A 206 -3.44 -11.85 -11.58
C VAL A 206 -4.80 -12.56 -11.63
N ASP A 207 -4.90 -13.62 -12.42
CA ASP A 207 -6.04 -14.55 -12.47
C ASP A 207 -6.09 -15.45 -11.24
N GLU A 208 -4.96 -16.03 -10.84
CA GLU A 208 -4.83 -16.79 -9.59
C GLU A 208 -5.15 -15.93 -8.34
N ARG A 209 -4.70 -14.66 -8.31
CA ARG A 209 -5.02 -13.69 -7.26
C ARG A 209 -6.53 -13.42 -7.13
N ALA A 210 -7.25 -13.34 -8.25
CA ALA A 210 -8.71 -13.22 -8.23
C ALA A 210 -9.38 -14.53 -7.77
N ARG A 211 -8.91 -15.67 -8.29
CA ARG A 211 -9.41 -17.02 -7.95
C ARG A 211 -9.32 -17.31 -6.45
N ILE A 212 -8.21 -16.98 -5.79
CA ILE A 212 -8.05 -17.10 -4.32
C ILE A 212 -9.15 -16.34 -3.57
N GLY A 213 -9.49 -15.13 -4.04
CA GLY A 213 -10.59 -14.33 -3.46
C GLY A 213 -11.96 -15.00 -3.57
N ASN A 214 -12.23 -15.57 -4.73
CA ASN A 214 -13.51 -16.20 -5.05
C ASN A 214 -13.69 -17.54 -4.33
N GLU A 215 -12.65 -18.39 -4.32
CA GLU A 215 -12.64 -19.70 -3.65
C GLU A 215 -12.68 -19.59 -2.11
N ALA A 216 -12.13 -18.51 -1.55
CA ALA A 216 -12.27 -18.21 -0.12
C ALA A 216 -13.67 -17.75 0.28
N HIS A 217 -14.58 -17.50 -0.69
CA HIS A 217 -15.89 -16.88 -0.48
C HIS A 217 -15.81 -15.60 0.37
N ALA A 218 -14.81 -14.75 0.09
CA ALA A 218 -14.52 -13.58 0.92
C ALA A 218 -15.67 -12.58 0.96
N ASP A 219 -15.99 -12.04 2.14
CA ASP A 219 -16.94 -10.94 2.27
C ASP A 219 -16.40 -9.62 1.70
N ALA A 220 -15.07 -9.46 1.72
CA ALA A 220 -14.35 -8.36 1.08
C ALA A 220 -12.95 -8.80 0.65
N ALA A 221 -12.48 -8.27 -0.48
CA ALA A 221 -11.10 -8.39 -0.93
C ALA A 221 -10.48 -7.02 -1.22
N ILE A 222 -9.16 -6.88 -1.02
CA ILE A 222 -8.44 -5.65 -1.35
C ILE A 222 -7.06 -5.95 -1.91
N SER A 223 -6.70 -5.31 -3.04
CA SER A 223 -5.31 -5.27 -3.52
C SER A 223 -4.59 -4.04 -2.98
N LEU A 224 -3.37 -4.22 -2.50
CA LEU A 224 -2.52 -3.18 -1.94
C LEU A 224 -1.38 -2.89 -2.91
N HIS A 225 -1.24 -1.63 -3.33
CA HIS A 225 -0.27 -1.17 -4.34
C HIS A 225 0.28 0.24 -4.02
N ALA A 226 1.30 0.66 -4.77
CA ALA A 226 1.72 2.05 -4.84
C ALA A 226 2.19 2.41 -6.27
N ASP A 227 1.74 3.56 -6.76
CA ASP A 227 1.83 3.92 -8.18
C ASP A 227 3.22 4.50 -8.56
N GLY A 228 3.51 4.58 -9.85
CA GLY A 228 4.69 5.20 -10.43
C GLY A 228 4.33 6.25 -11.48
N SER A 229 4.28 7.53 -11.09
CA SER A 229 3.90 8.66 -11.94
C SER A 229 4.92 9.81 -11.90
N GLY A 230 4.85 10.79 -12.80
CA GLY A 230 5.80 11.90 -12.85
C GLY A 230 5.92 12.69 -11.53
N THR A 231 7.12 13.17 -11.19
CA THR A 231 7.35 13.96 -9.96
C THR A 231 6.41 15.18 -9.88
N GLY A 232 5.83 15.44 -8.71
CA GLY A 232 4.75 16.42 -8.53
C GLY A 232 3.37 15.77 -8.41
N ASN A 233 3.19 14.60 -9.03
CA ASN A 233 1.99 13.77 -8.88
C ASN A 233 2.07 13.02 -7.54
N ARG A 234 1.03 13.16 -6.71
CA ARG A 234 0.97 12.67 -5.33
C ARG A 234 -0.44 12.33 -4.91
N GLY A 235 -0.54 11.56 -3.84
CA GLY A 235 -1.80 11.19 -3.20
C GLY A 235 -2.28 9.81 -3.60
N PHE A 236 -3.17 9.26 -2.77
CA PHE A 236 -3.69 7.91 -2.94
C PHE A 236 -4.87 7.89 -3.92
N HIS A 237 -5.17 6.73 -4.49
CA HIS A 237 -6.47 6.49 -5.11
C HIS A 237 -6.93 5.05 -4.95
N VAL A 238 -8.24 4.85 -4.86
CA VAL A 238 -8.89 3.53 -4.76
C VAL A 238 -9.53 3.21 -6.10
N ILE A 239 -9.15 2.07 -6.69
CA ILE A 239 -9.68 1.61 -7.96
C ILE A 239 -10.87 0.69 -7.72
N LEU A 240 -11.99 1.02 -8.36
CA LEU A 240 -13.27 0.33 -8.31
C LEU A 240 -13.48 -0.47 -9.61
N PRO A 241 -14.11 -1.65 -9.56
CA PRO A 241 -14.52 -2.37 -10.76
C PRO A 241 -15.62 -1.60 -11.49
N GLY A 242 -15.41 -1.31 -12.77
CA GLY A 242 -16.48 -0.95 -13.68
C GLY A 242 -17.34 -2.16 -14.04
N ALA A 243 -18.55 -1.94 -14.54
CA ALA A 243 -19.41 -3.02 -15.02
C ALA A 243 -18.80 -3.66 -16.28
N VAL A 244 -18.47 -4.95 -16.19
CA VAL A 244 -17.93 -5.79 -17.27
C VAL A 244 -18.82 -7.01 -17.37
N HIS A 245 -19.11 -7.45 -18.60
CA HIS A 245 -19.78 -8.71 -18.89
C HIS A 245 -19.28 -9.21 -20.26
N ASP A 246 -18.11 -9.85 -20.24
CA ASP A 246 -17.41 -10.31 -21.44
C ASP A 246 -16.48 -11.48 -21.09
N GLY A 247 -16.41 -12.46 -21.99
CA GLY A 247 -15.79 -13.77 -21.77
C GLY A 247 -16.09 -14.37 -20.39
N ALA A 248 -15.06 -14.54 -19.56
CA ALA A 248 -15.19 -15.08 -18.19
C ALA A 248 -15.39 -14.01 -17.10
N ALA A 249 -15.40 -12.73 -17.46
CA ALA A 249 -15.56 -11.61 -16.52
C ALA A 249 -17.02 -11.16 -16.41
N ASP A 250 -17.59 -11.19 -15.20
CA ASP A 250 -18.87 -10.56 -14.89
C ASP A 250 -18.80 -9.87 -13.53
N THR A 251 -18.51 -8.58 -13.55
CA THR A 251 -18.38 -7.76 -12.33
C THR A 251 -19.70 -7.15 -11.89
N ARG A 252 -20.80 -7.30 -12.65
CA ARG A 252 -22.04 -6.51 -12.46
C ARG A 252 -22.62 -6.64 -11.06
N ALA A 253 -22.53 -7.84 -10.46
CA ALA A 253 -22.99 -8.10 -9.10
C ALA A 253 -22.13 -7.41 -8.02
N ILE A 254 -20.85 -7.16 -8.30
CA ILE A 254 -19.90 -6.61 -7.32
C ILE A 254 -19.67 -5.09 -7.46
N VAL A 255 -20.07 -4.43 -8.55
CA VAL A 255 -19.85 -2.99 -8.76
C VAL A 255 -20.37 -2.15 -7.59
N GLY A 256 -21.63 -2.36 -7.18
CA GLY A 256 -22.25 -1.63 -6.06
C GLY A 256 -21.53 -1.85 -4.73
N PRO A 257 -21.43 -3.09 -4.24
CA PRO A 257 -20.69 -3.40 -3.00
C PRO A 257 -19.23 -2.94 -3.01
N SER A 258 -18.53 -3.05 -4.15
CA SER A 258 -17.14 -2.62 -4.26
C SER A 258 -17.00 -1.10 -4.25
N ALA A 259 -17.95 -0.35 -4.81
CA ALA A 259 -17.98 1.10 -4.71
C ALA A 259 -18.18 1.56 -3.25
N GLU A 260 -19.05 0.89 -2.49
CA GLU A 260 -19.23 1.16 -1.07
C GLU A 260 -17.97 0.84 -0.25
N LEU A 261 -17.39 -0.35 -0.44
CA LEU A 261 -16.12 -0.75 0.17
C LEU A 261 -15.02 0.29 -0.13
N GLY A 262 -14.87 0.70 -1.39
CA GLY A 262 -13.86 1.64 -1.81
C GLY A 262 -14.04 3.05 -1.24
N GLN A 263 -15.27 3.54 -1.16
CA GLN A 263 -15.59 4.82 -0.49
C GLN A 263 -15.24 4.79 0.99
N ARG A 264 -15.59 3.71 1.70
CA ARG A 264 -15.29 3.55 3.14
C ARG A 264 -13.79 3.41 3.39
N VAL A 265 -13.06 2.67 2.55
CA VAL A 265 -11.59 2.57 2.57
C VAL A 265 -10.94 3.94 2.31
N ALA A 266 -11.34 4.65 1.25
CA ALA A 266 -10.79 5.97 0.92
C ALA A 266 -10.97 6.98 2.07
N GLY A 267 -12.19 7.10 2.61
CA GLY A 267 -12.47 8.05 3.71
C GLY A 267 -11.69 7.74 4.98
N ARG A 268 -11.56 6.46 5.37
CA ARG A 268 -10.79 6.05 6.56
C ARG A 268 -9.29 6.12 6.34
N PHE A 269 -8.81 5.87 5.12
CA PHE A 269 -7.41 6.07 4.75
C PHE A 269 -7.00 7.54 4.91
N VAL A 270 -7.77 8.49 4.38
CA VAL A 270 -7.54 9.93 4.57
C VAL A 270 -7.52 10.30 6.05
N ALA A 271 -8.53 9.86 6.81
CA ALA A 271 -8.65 10.19 8.22
C ALA A 271 -7.46 9.68 9.07
N ALA A 272 -6.94 8.49 8.78
CA ALA A 272 -5.83 7.90 9.52
C ALA A 272 -4.45 8.43 9.09
N THR A 273 -4.25 8.71 7.80
CA THR A 273 -2.93 9.06 7.23
C THR A 273 -2.69 10.56 7.08
N GLY A 274 -3.75 11.35 6.83
CA GLY A 274 -3.64 12.72 6.34
C GLY A 274 -3.24 12.84 4.86
N THR A 275 -3.08 11.72 4.13
CA THR A 275 -2.72 11.73 2.72
C THR A 275 -3.91 12.16 1.87
N ALA A 276 -3.70 13.19 1.03
CA ALA A 276 -4.73 13.70 0.14
C ALA A 276 -5.05 12.70 -0.99
N PRO A 277 -6.26 12.76 -1.57
CA PRO A 277 -6.57 12.12 -2.84
C PRO A 277 -5.56 12.48 -3.94
N SER A 278 -5.37 11.56 -4.89
CA SER A 278 -4.51 11.74 -6.05
C SER A 278 -4.83 13.03 -6.81
N ASN A 279 -3.79 13.81 -7.09
CA ASN A 279 -3.88 15.02 -7.93
C ASN A 279 -3.70 14.73 -9.44
N TYR A 280 -3.61 13.46 -9.83
CA TYR A 280 -3.31 13.03 -11.21
C TYR A 280 -4.24 11.93 -11.74
N LEU A 281 -5.03 11.28 -10.86
CA LEU A 281 -6.04 10.29 -11.20
C LEU A 281 -7.29 10.46 -10.32
N GLY A 282 -8.46 10.11 -10.84
CA GLY A 282 -9.72 10.12 -10.08
C GLY A 282 -10.28 11.51 -9.77
N ASP A 283 -9.94 12.51 -10.58
CA ASP A 283 -10.52 13.87 -10.56
C ASP A 283 -10.56 14.54 -9.18
N GLY A 284 -9.54 14.28 -8.35
CA GLY A 284 -9.43 14.79 -6.97
C GLY A 284 -10.35 14.12 -5.95
N THR A 285 -11.17 13.15 -6.36
CA THR A 285 -12.02 12.34 -5.46
C THR A 285 -11.24 11.22 -4.78
N GLY A 286 -10.14 10.76 -5.40
CA GLY A 286 -9.39 9.59 -4.95
C GLY A 286 -10.08 8.26 -5.28
N LEU A 287 -11.11 8.27 -6.13
CA LEU A 287 -11.79 7.07 -6.64
C LEU A 287 -11.62 7.00 -8.16
N VAL A 288 -11.29 5.82 -8.68
CA VAL A 288 -11.11 5.59 -10.13
C VAL A 288 -11.86 4.33 -10.53
N THR A 289 -12.75 4.38 -11.52
CA THR A 289 -13.43 3.18 -12.03
C THR A 289 -12.68 2.62 -13.25
N ARG A 290 -12.35 1.33 -13.25
CA ARG A 290 -11.57 0.66 -14.32
C ARG A 290 -12.17 -0.68 -14.76
N GLN A 291 -11.89 -1.09 -15.98
CA GLN A 291 -12.42 -2.32 -16.64
C GLN A 291 -11.29 -3.20 -17.22
N ASP A 292 -10.02 -2.88 -16.96
CA ASP A 292 -8.83 -3.48 -17.58
C ASP A 292 -7.94 -4.26 -16.59
N LEU A 293 -8.32 -4.28 -15.31
CA LEU A 293 -7.57 -4.95 -14.25
C LEU A 293 -8.11 -6.36 -14.02
N GLY A 294 -7.38 -7.40 -14.44
CA GLY A 294 -7.80 -8.79 -14.28
C GLY A 294 -8.14 -9.20 -12.85
N GLY A 295 -7.38 -8.69 -11.88
CA GLY A 295 -7.66 -8.91 -10.46
C GLY A 295 -8.98 -8.31 -9.95
N LEU A 296 -9.61 -7.40 -10.71
CA LEU A 296 -10.99 -6.91 -10.53
C LEU A 296 -11.98 -7.63 -11.44
N ASN A 297 -11.68 -7.74 -12.74
CA ASN A 297 -12.58 -8.30 -13.77
C ASN A 297 -12.99 -9.75 -13.47
N LEU A 298 -12.07 -10.55 -12.91
CA LEU A 298 -12.29 -11.95 -12.54
C LEU A 298 -12.84 -12.13 -11.11
N SER A 299 -13.08 -11.05 -10.36
CA SER A 299 -13.56 -11.19 -8.98
C SER A 299 -15.08 -11.34 -8.91
N THR A 300 -15.54 -12.31 -8.13
CA THR A 300 -16.98 -12.56 -7.85
C THR A 300 -17.37 -12.14 -6.44
N VAL A 301 -16.48 -11.45 -5.72
CA VAL A 301 -16.65 -10.91 -4.36
C VAL A 301 -16.39 -9.40 -4.38
N PRO A 302 -16.88 -8.61 -3.39
CA PRO A 302 -16.59 -7.18 -3.33
C PRO A 302 -15.08 -6.93 -3.26
N LYS A 303 -14.49 -6.31 -4.29
CA LYS A 303 -13.04 -6.09 -4.39
C LYS A 303 -12.69 -4.70 -4.89
N VAL A 304 -11.66 -4.11 -4.29
CA VAL A 304 -11.04 -2.84 -4.71
C VAL A 304 -9.51 -2.97 -4.74
N PHE A 305 -8.83 -2.06 -5.44
CA PHE A 305 -7.39 -1.84 -5.27
C PHE A 305 -7.19 -0.50 -4.56
N ILE A 306 -6.13 -0.36 -3.76
CA ILE A 306 -5.68 0.94 -3.28
C ILE A 306 -4.23 1.18 -3.70
N GLU A 307 -4.03 2.24 -4.47
CA GLU A 307 -2.74 2.84 -4.76
C GLU A 307 -2.44 3.84 -3.66
N CYS A 308 -1.55 3.51 -2.73
CA CYS A 308 -1.36 4.25 -1.49
C CYS A 308 -0.62 5.60 -1.63
N GLY A 309 -0.02 5.87 -2.79
CA GLY A 309 0.75 7.08 -3.11
C GLY A 309 1.69 6.83 -4.29
N ASN A 310 2.37 7.86 -4.78
CA ASN A 310 3.32 7.76 -5.90
C ASN A 310 4.76 7.49 -5.40
N MET A 311 5.35 6.33 -5.71
CA MET A 311 6.74 6.01 -5.33
C MET A 311 7.79 6.92 -6.01
N ARG A 312 7.44 7.59 -7.10
CA ARG A 312 8.29 8.47 -7.92
C ARG A 312 8.18 9.97 -7.57
N ASP A 313 7.40 10.31 -6.55
CA ASP A 313 7.47 11.63 -5.89
C ASP A 313 8.12 11.47 -4.52
N SER A 314 9.11 12.32 -4.22
CA SER A 314 9.92 12.19 -3.00
C SER A 314 9.13 12.37 -1.70
N LYS A 315 8.00 13.08 -1.71
CA LYS A 315 7.15 13.24 -0.52
C LYS A 315 6.33 11.99 -0.24
N ASP A 316 5.70 11.43 -1.27
CA ASP A 316 4.95 10.18 -1.15
C ASP A 316 5.91 9.02 -0.84
N ALA A 317 7.08 8.95 -1.51
CA ALA A 317 8.13 7.98 -1.19
C ALA A 317 8.58 8.04 0.29
N ALA A 318 8.70 9.23 0.89
CA ALA A 318 9.03 9.39 2.30
C ALA A 318 7.92 8.88 3.25
N LEU A 319 6.64 8.96 2.84
CA LEU A 319 5.52 8.38 3.57
C LEU A 319 5.51 6.85 3.42
N LEU A 320 5.58 6.34 2.19
CA LEU A 320 5.53 4.91 1.89
C LEU A 320 6.69 4.15 2.56
N THR A 321 7.90 4.71 2.57
CA THR A 321 9.08 4.13 3.26
C THR A 321 9.01 4.20 4.79
N SER A 322 8.17 5.07 5.37
CA SER A 322 8.01 5.21 6.83
C SER A 322 7.12 4.11 7.43
N GLY A 323 7.70 3.26 8.27
CA GLY A 323 6.94 2.20 8.98
C GLY A 323 5.81 2.74 9.87
N ALA A 324 5.99 3.92 10.47
CA ALA A 324 4.96 4.59 11.26
C ALA A 324 3.78 5.07 10.40
N TRP A 325 4.04 5.53 9.17
CA TRP A 325 2.98 5.89 8.24
C TRP A 325 2.29 4.64 7.67
N ARG A 326 3.03 3.57 7.33
CA ARG A 326 2.41 2.29 6.91
C ARG A 326 1.49 1.70 7.97
N GLN A 327 1.79 1.87 9.27
CA GLN A 327 0.86 1.48 10.34
C GLN A 327 -0.42 2.32 10.36
N LYS A 328 -0.35 3.62 10.04
CA LYS A 328 -1.53 4.49 9.88
C LYS A 328 -2.35 4.10 8.65
N ALA A 329 -1.69 3.82 7.52
CA ALA A 329 -2.32 3.34 6.30
C ALA A 329 -3.08 2.02 6.54
N ALA A 330 -2.43 1.02 7.14
CA ALA A 330 -3.05 -0.25 7.51
C ALA A 330 -4.26 -0.06 8.44
N ARG A 331 -4.17 0.85 9.42
CA ARG A 331 -5.30 1.20 10.31
C ARG A 331 -6.47 1.81 9.53
N GLY A 332 -6.22 2.80 8.67
CA GLY A 332 -7.27 3.42 7.85
C GLY A 332 -7.96 2.41 6.92
N ILE A 333 -7.19 1.52 6.29
CA ILE A 333 -7.74 0.45 5.44
C ILE A 333 -8.58 -0.53 6.29
N SER A 334 -8.05 -0.96 7.44
CA SER A 334 -8.76 -1.86 8.37
C SER A 334 -10.07 -1.24 8.86
N GLU A 335 -10.09 0.04 9.22
CA GLU A 335 -11.31 0.74 9.65
C GLU A 335 -12.33 0.87 8.50
N GLY A 336 -11.87 1.05 7.26
CA GLY A 336 -12.72 1.07 6.07
C GLY A 336 -13.40 -0.28 5.82
N ILE A 337 -12.63 -1.37 5.87
CA ILE A 337 -13.12 -2.75 5.73
C ILE A 337 -14.06 -3.11 6.88
N VAL A 338 -13.70 -2.80 8.13
CA VAL A 338 -14.56 -3.02 9.31
C VAL A 338 -15.87 -2.25 9.18
N SER A 339 -15.84 -1.02 8.65
CA SER A 339 -17.04 -0.23 8.43
C SER A 339 -17.93 -0.82 7.33
N PHE A 340 -17.35 -1.32 6.23
CA PHE A 340 -18.09 -1.98 5.15
C PHE A 340 -18.77 -3.27 5.63
N LEU A 341 -18.02 -4.16 6.29
CA LEU A 341 -18.51 -5.48 6.71
C LEU A 341 -19.57 -5.46 7.83
N ARG A 342 -19.85 -4.29 8.42
CA ARG A 342 -20.79 -4.10 9.52
C ARG A 342 -22.06 -3.32 9.15
N GLY A 343 -22.06 -2.59 8.03
CA GLY A 343 -23.10 -1.62 7.67
C GLY A 343 -22.88 -0.27 8.33
#